data_AF-A0A6P0Q309-F1
#
_entry.id   AF-A0A6P0Q309-F1
#
_cell.length_a   1.000
_cell.length_b   1.000
_cell.length_c   1.000
_cell.angle_alpha   90.00
_cell.angle_beta   90.00
_cell.angle_gamma   90.00
#
_symmetry.space_group_name_H-M   'P 1'
#
loop_
_entity.id
_entity.type
_entity.pdbx_description
1 polymer ?
#
loop_
_entity_poly.entity_id
_entity_poly.type
_entity_poly.pdbx_seq_one_letter_code
_entity_poly.pdbx_strand_id
1 'polypeptide(L)'
;MADPFQTPHSGYHWDGKSGRFFEGWYYRVTLPNCGQTFGFMYSIEDPIGGQPYSGGSAQILGPDDQYLCRTFPHPEQFWGSSDSLGLGHWGKTKLQITPQYLDPDKFEYQIKEGYQATATLNQGFIRDRASGNYCDWRYEIKPIYGWGDLGKAQQSTAGWLSFLQIFEPGWQILMAHGLA
;
A
#
# COMPACT_ATOMS: atom_id res chain seq x y z
N MET A 1 19.74 -4.70 -14.45
CA MET A 1 18.83 -5.15 -15.54
C MET A 1 17.46 -5.26 -14.91
N ALA A 2 16.48 -4.47 -15.37
CA ALA A 2 15.13 -4.46 -14.80
C ALA A 2 14.42 -5.78 -15.13
N ASP A 3 13.76 -6.37 -14.13
CA ASP A 3 13.01 -7.62 -14.29
C ASP A 3 11.74 -7.34 -15.14
N PRO A 4 11.54 -8.01 -16.29
CA PRO A 4 10.39 -7.78 -17.18
C PRO A 4 9.02 -8.10 -16.53
N PHE A 5 9.00 -8.74 -15.37
CA PHE A 5 7.77 -9.04 -14.62
C PHE A 5 7.58 -8.17 -13.37
N GLN A 6 8.42 -7.17 -13.11
CA GLN A 6 8.28 -6.34 -11.93
C GLN A 6 7.07 -5.41 -12.05
N THR A 7 6.11 -5.54 -11.12
CA THR A 7 4.97 -4.63 -10.94
C THR A 7 5.43 -3.18 -11.11
N PRO A 8 4.83 -2.39 -12.01
CA PRO A 8 5.35 -1.07 -12.29
C PRO A 8 5.08 -0.17 -11.08
N HIS A 9 6.14 0.42 -10.56
CA HIS A 9 6.11 1.32 -9.42
C HIS A 9 7.08 2.47 -9.70
N SER A 10 6.94 3.55 -8.95
CA SER A 10 7.92 4.65 -8.95
C SER A 10 8.49 4.90 -7.55
N GLY A 11 8.42 3.88 -6.69
CA GLY A 11 8.76 4.00 -5.28
C GLY A 11 7.84 4.98 -4.54
N TYR A 12 8.27 5.35 -3.34
CA TYR A 12 7.71 6.42 -2.52
C TYR A 12 8.43 7.74 -2.81
N HIS A 13 7.66 8.80 -3.06
CA HIS A 13 8.19 10.03 -3.66
C HIS A 13 8.43 11.19 -2.69
N TRP A 14 8.12 11.01 -1.40
CA TRP A 14 8.28 12.12 -0.46
C TRP A 14 9.76 12.48 -0.27
N ASP A 15 10.10 13.75 -0.54
CA ASP A 15 11.47 14.26 -0.55
C ASP A 15 11.91 14.89 0.78
N GLY A 16 11.09 14.73 1.84
CA GLY A 16 11.36 15.28 3.17
C GLY A 16 11.07 16.78 3.31
N LYS A 17 10.61 17.47 2.24
CA LYS A 17 10.36 18.91 2.29
C LYS A 17 8.98 19.25 2.85
N SER A 18 8.88 20.48 3.36
CA SER A 18 7.63 21.07 3.82
C SER A 18 6.70 21.44 2.66
N GLY A 19 5.47 20.95 2.72
CA GLY A 19 4.45 21.14 1.71
C GLY A 19 3.32 20.12 1.89
N ARG A 20 2.17 20.37 1.26
CA ARG A 20 1.10 19.38 1.21
C ARG A 20 1.56 18.16 0.40
N PHE A 21 1.41 16.98 0.96
CA PHE A 21 1.80 15.72 0.33
C PHE A 21 0.68 14.69 0.46
N PHE A 22 0.41 14.00 -0.64
CA PHE A 22 -0.45 12.83 -0.67
C PHE A 22 0.17 11.81 -1.62
N GLU A 23 0.23 10.56 -1.18
CA GLU A 23 0.51 9.43 -2.07
C GLU A 23 -0.38 8.26 -1.69
N GLY A 24 -0.89 7.56 -2.69
CA GLY A 24 -1.76 6.41 -2.53
C GLY A 24 -1.34 5.23 -3.40
N TRP A 25 -1.65 4.03 -2.93
CA TRP A 25 -1.36 2.77 -3.62
C TRP A 25 -2.61 1.91 -3.65
N TYR A 26 -2.92 1.36 -4.82
CA TYR A 26 -4.07 0.48 -5.02
C TYR A 26 -3.65 -0.91 -5.49
N TYR A 27 -3.98 -1.92 -4.69
CA TYR A 27 -3.82 -3.34 -5.01
C TYR A 27 -5.20 -3.96 -5.25
N ARG A 28 -5.41 -4.54 -6.44
CA ARG A 28 -6.61 -5.32 -6.75
C ARG A 28 -6.24 -6.78 -6.97
N VAL A 29 -6.82 -7.68 -6.19
CA VAL A 29 -6.53 -9.11 -6.24
C VAL A 29 -7.81 -9.91 -6.44
N THR A 30 -7.75 -10.95 -7.25
CA THR A 30 -8.88 -11.86 -7.49
C THR A 30 -8.48 -13.28 -7.06
N LEU A 31 -9.28 -13.89 -6.19
CA LEU A 31 -9.07 -15.26 -5.74
C LEU A 31 -9.41 -16.25 -6.88
N PRO A 32 -8.48 -17.13 -7.30
CA PRO A 32 -8.67 -17.99 -8.46
C PRO A 32 -9.76 -19.04 -8.26
N ASN A 33 -10.00 -19.44 -7.01
CA ASN A 33 -10.93 -20.53 -6.70
C ASN A 33 -12.41 -20.11 -6.72
N CYS A 34 -12.71 -18.83 -6.45
CA CYS A 34 -14.09 -18.33 -6.35
C CYS A 34 -14.36 -17.06 -7.15
N GLY A 35 -13.34 -16.47 -7.80
CA GLY A 35 -13.46 -15.24 -8.57
C GLY A 35 -13.75 -13.98 -7.73
N GLN A 36 -13.76 -14.09 -6.40
CA GLN A 36 -13.97 -12.93 -5.52
C GLN A 36 -12.79 -11.97 -5.64
N THR A 37 -13.11 -10.69 -5.78
CA THR A 37 -12.13 -9.62 -5.94
C THR A 37 -12.08 -8.77 -4.67
N PHE A 38 -10.87 -8.42 -4.27
CA PHE A 38 -10.58 -7.56 -3.14
C PHE A 38 -9.78 -6.35 -3.62
N GLY A 39 -10.04 -5.20 -3.02
CA GLY A 39 -9.28 -3.97 -3.23
C GLY A 39 -8.62 -3.53 -1.93
N PHE A 40 -7.31 -3.33 -1.94
CA PHE A 40 -6.56 -2.74 -0.83
C PHE A 40 -6.01 -1.39 -1.28
N MET A 41 -6.41 -0.33 -0.60
CA MET A 41 -5.99 1.03 -0.85
C MET A 41 -5.23 1.54 0.36
N TYR A 42 -4.00 1.95 0.15
CA TYR A 42 -3.14 2.54 1.18
C TYR A 42 -2.88 3.99 0.81
N SER A 43 -2.81 4.87 1.80
CA SER A 43 -2.39 6.25 1.57
C SER A 43 -1.56 6.79 2.72
N ILE A 44 -0.81 7.86 2.45
CA ILE A 44 -0.13 8.69 3.42
C ILE A 44 -0.36 10.17 3.08
N GLU A 45 -0.77 10.94 4.09
CA GLU A 45 -1.05 12.37 4.02
C GLU A 45 -0.11 13.15 4.94
N ASP A 46 0.48 14.23 4.42
CA ASP A 46 1.40 15.13 5.12
C ASP A 46 2.36 14.40 6.10
N PRO A 47 3.36 13.64 5.61
CA PRO A 47 4.24 12.78 6.42
C PRO A 47 5.05 13.52 7.50
N ILE A 48 5.18 14.84 7.38
CA ILE A 48 5.78 15.72 8.41
C ILE A 48 5.00 15.67 9.73
N GLY A 49 3.71 15.38 9.67
CA GLY A 49 2.83 15.42 10.82
C GLY A 49 2.43 16.83 11.25
N GLY A 50 1.72 16.90 12.38
CA GLY A 50 1.29 18.16 12.98
C GLY A 50 -0.01 18.75 12.43
N GLN A 51 -0.62 18.14 11.41
CA GLN A 51 -1.95 18.51 10.92
C GLN A 51 -3.01 17.50 11.36
N PRO A 52 -4.29 17.89 11.50
CA PRO A 52 -5.37 16.97 11.88
C PRO A 52 -5.60 15.82 10.90
N TYR A 53 -5.17 15.98 9.65
CA TYR A 53 -5.31 15.02 8.56
C TYR A 53 -3.98 14.29 8.24
N SER A 54 -2.89 14.59 8.94
CA SER A 54 -1.63 13.88 8.78
C SER A 54 -1.75 12.43 9.22
N GLY A 55 -1.16 11.52 8.46
CA GLY A 55 -1.14 10.10 8.79
C GLY A 55 -1.48 9.20 7.62
N GLY A 56 -1.46 7.90 7.87
CA GLY A 56 -1.79 6.90 6.87
C GLY A 56 -3.26 6.48 6.89
N SER A 57 -3.69 5.82 5.83
CA SER A 57 -4.94 5.07 5.83
C SER A 57 -4.77 3.70 5.17
N ALA A 58 -5.61 2.75 5.58
CA ALA A 58 -5.85 1.51 4.88
C ALA A 58 -7.35 1.34 4.68
N GLN A 59 -7.75 1.13 3.44
CA GLN A 59 -9.13 0.91 3.03
C GLN A 59 -9.19 -0.42 2.28
N ILE A 60 -10.13 -1.28 2.67
CA ILE A 60 -10.28 -2.62 2.14
C ILE A 60 -11.71 -2.76 1.61
N LEU A 61 -11.80 -3.07 0.32
CA LEU A 61 -13.02 -3.52 -0.34
C LEU A 61 -12.98 -5.05 -0.39
N GLY A 62 -13.85 -5.66 0.40
CA GLY A 62 -14.04 -7.11 0.47
C GLY A 62 -15.11 -7.61 -0.52
N PRO A 63 -15.49 -8.89 -0.43
CA PRO A 63 -16.58 -9.44 -1.21
C PRO A 63 -17.90 -8.78 -0.83
N ASP A 64 -18.85 -8.79 -1.76
CA ASP A 64 -20.23 -8.31 -1.55
C ASP A 64 -20.28 -6.85 -1.05
N ASP A 65 -19.44 -5.99 -1.63
CA ASP A 65 -19.32 -4.55 -1.31
C ASP A 65 -18.99 -4.25 0.16
N GLN A 66 -18.43 -5.21 0.89
CA GLN A 66 -17.94 -4.97 2.24
C GLN A 66 -16.80 -3.95 2.22
N TYR A 67 -16.86 -3.00 3.14
CA TYR A 67 -15.87 -1.95 3.24
C TYR A 67 -15.36 -1.83 4.67
N LEU A 68 -14.04 -1.80 4.81
CA LEU A 68 -13.37 -1.57 6.08
C LEU A 68 -12.30 -0.49 5.89
N CYS A 69 -12.31 0.53 6.75
CA CYS A 69 -11.34 1.61 6.71
C CYS A 69 -10.70 1.80 8.08
N ARG A 70 -9.40 2.07 8.06
CA ARG A 70 -8.62 2.39 9.25
C ARG A 70 -7.69 3.55 8.96
N THR A 71 -7.78 4.59 9.77
CA THR A 71 -6.80 5.69 9.79
C THR A 71 -5.70 5.39 10.79
N PHE A 72 -4.50 5.85 10.47
CA PHE A 72 -3.30 5.74 11.28
C PHE A 72 -2.71 7.14 11.48
N PRO A 73 -3.04 7.82 12.59
CA PRO A 73 -2.73 9.25 12.79
C PRO A 73 -1.25 9.54 13.08
N HIS A 74 -0.39 8.53 13.04
CA HIS A 74 1.01 8.60 13.42
C HIS A 74 1.88 8.43 12.17
N PRO A 75 2.08 9.48 11.34
CA PRO A 75 2.84 9.37 10.09
C PRO A 75 4.29 8.93 10.32
N GLU A 76 4.86 9.16 11.50
CA GLU A 76 6.16 8.65 11.91
C GLU A 76 6.23 7.12 12.02
N GLN A 77 5.08 6.44 11.99
CA GLN A 77 4.96 4.98 11.97
C GLN A 77 4.83 4.41 10.53
N PHE A 78 4.81 5.27 9.52
CA PHE A 78 4.82 4.89 8.11
C PHE A 78 6.24 4.70 7.60
N TRP A 79 6.43 3.76 6.67
CA TRP A 79 7.64 3.65 5.88
C TRP A 79 7.29 3.38 4.41
N GLY A 80 8.13 3.87 3.52
CA GLY A 80 8.04 3.65 2.08
C GLY A 80 9.44 3.56 1.47
N SER A 81 9.62 2.66 0.50
CA SER A 81 10.89 2.50 -0.22
C SER A 81 10.91 3.44 -1.44
N SER A 82 11.98 4.22 -1.59
CA SER A 82 12.22 5.05 -2.79
C SER A 82 12.62 4.22 -4.00
N ASP A 83 13.25 3.06 -3.77
CA ASP A 83 13.95 2.29 -4.81
C ASP A 83 13.10 1.13 -5.35
N SER A 84 12.06 0.74 -4.62
CA SER A 84 11.22 -0.42 -4.94
C SER A 84 9.78 -0.22 -4.46
N LEU A 85 8.85 -1.00 -5.00
CA LEU A 85 7.50 -1.09 -4.42
C LEU A 85 7.60 -1.74 -3.04
N GLY A 86 7.52 -0.92 -2.01
CA GLY A 86 7.52 -1.33 -0.62
C GLY A 86 6.96 -0.21 0.24
N LEU A 87 5.93 -0.51 1.02
CA LEU A 87 5.36 0.43 1.97
C LEU A 87 4.71 -0.28 3.14
N GLY A 88 4.49 0.44 4.24
CA GLY A 88 3.73 -0.08 5.35
C GLY A 88 3.50 0.95 6.44
N HIS A 89 2.58 0.62 7.34
CA HIS A 89 2.28 1.45 8.50
C HIS A 89 2.13 0.58 9.74
N TRP A 90 2.90 0.91 10.78
CA TRP A 90 2.81 0.23 12.07
C TRP A 90 1.77 0.90 12.95
N GLY A 91 0.53 0.39 12.93
CA GLY A 91 -0.57 0.98 13.72
C GLY A 91 -0.50 0.67 15.22
N LYS A 92 -0.14 -0.57 15.57
CA LYS A 92 0.00 -1.01 16.96
C LYS A 92 1.14 -1.99 17.10
N THR A 93 2.20 -1.59 17.81
CA THR A 93 3.38 -2.41 18.06
C THR A 93 4.05 -2.03 19.38
N LYS A 94 4.91 -2.91 19.91
CA LYS A 94 5.82 -2.62 21.03
C LYS A 94 7.25 -2.30 20.57
N LEU A 95 7.51 -2.38 19.27
CA LEU A 95 8.82 -2.05 18.71
C LEU A 95 9.14 -0.57 18.95
N GLN A 96 10.37 -0.29 19.35
CA GLN A 96 10.90 1.05 19.60
C GLN A 96 12.04 1.36 18.61
N ILE A 97 11.84 0.99 17.35
CA ILE A 97 12.76 1.24 16.26
C ILE A 97 12.02 2.03 15.18
N THR A 98 12.78 2.67 14.28
CA THR A 98 12.19 3.33 13.10
C THR A 98 11.41 2.30 12.27
N PRO A 99 10.21 2.64 11.79
CA PRO A 99 9.46 1.79 10.87
C PRO A 99 10.28 1.45 9.64
N GLN A 100 10.19 0.18 9.27
CA GLN A 100 10.89 -0.38 8.13
C GLN A 100 10.17 -1.66 7.70
N TYR A 101 10.57 -2.18 6.55
CA TYR A 101 10.17 -3.52 6.16
C TYR A 101 10.56 -4.53 7.24
N LEU A 102 9.63 -5.40 7.60
CA LEU A 102 9.90 -6.55 8.45
C LEU A 102 9.72 -7.82 7.63
N ASP A 103 10.53 -8.83 7.94
CA ASP A 103 10.25 -10.18 7.49
C ASP A 103 8.77 -10.55 7.76
N PRO A 104 8.07 -11.24 6.84
CA PRO A 104 6.62 -11.43 6.93
C PRO A 104 6.15 -12.02 8.25
N ASP A 105 6.84 -13.02 8.76
CA ASP A 105 6.47 -13.71 10.00
C ASP A 105 6.79 -12.84 11.22
N LYS A 106 7.89 -12.08 11.16
CA LYS A 106 8.22 -11.08 12.19
C LYS A 106 7.17 -9.97 12.24
N PHE A 107 6.66 -9.53 11.10
CA PHE A 107 5.59 -8.53 11.02
C PHE A 107 4.33 -9.03 11.73
N GLU A 108 3.81 -10.21 11.38
CA GLU A 108 2.61 -10.78 12.03
C GLU A 108 2.78 -10.91 13.55
N TYR A 109 3.98 -11.30 13.99
CA TYR A 109 4.27 -11.43 15.40
C TYR A 109 4.36 -10.08 16.13
N GLN A 110 4.94 -9.05 15.52
CA GLN A 110 5.24 -7.76 16.19
C GLN A 110 4.17 -6.69 15.98
N ILE A 111 3.53 -6.66 14.82
CA ILE A 111 2.57 -5.62 14.42
C ILE A 111 1.15 -6.16 14.63
N LYS A 112 0.46 -5.65 15.66
CA LYS A 112 -0.88 -6.10 16.07
C LYS A 112 -2.02 -5.37 15.37
N GLU A 113 -1.72 -4.28 14.69
CA GLU A 113 -2.61 -3.56 13.78
C GLU A 113 -1.72 -2.75 12.83
N GLY A 114 -1.99 -2.79 11.54
CA GLY A 114 -1.15 -2.19 10.51
C GLY A 114 -1.09 -3.03 9.24
N TYR A 115 -0.26 -2.61 8.30
CA TYR A 115 -0.07 -3.32 7.03
C TYR A 115 1.36 -3.17 6.53
N GLN A 116 1.78 -4.10 5.67
CA GLN A 116 2.93 -3.92 4.80
C GLN A 116 2.67 -4.58 3.44
N ALA A 117 3.13 -3.93 2.39
CA ALA A 117 2.99 -4.40 1.03
C ALA A 117 4.27 -4.17 0.24
N THR A 118 4.58 -5.11 -0.64
CA THR A 118 5.67 -5.07 -1.62
C THR A 118 5.14 -5.48 -3.00
N ALA A 119 6.02 -5.55 -3.99
CA ALA A 119 5.66 -6.08 -5.32
C ALA A 119 5.12 -7.52 -5.30
N THR A 120 5.49 -8.33 -4.30
CA THR A 120 5.23 -9.77 -4.28
C THR A 120 4.46 -10.24 -3.04
N LEU A 121 4.15 -9.35 -2.10
CA LEU A 121 3.45 -9.69 -0.87
C LEU A 121 2.58 -8.53 -0.41
N ASN A 122 1.39 -8.82 0.09
CA ASN A 122 0.59 -7.87 0.83
C ASN A 122 -0.01 -8.55 2.06
N GLN A 123 0.20 -7.95 3.22
CA GLN A 123 -0.29 -8.48 4.48
C GLN A 123 -0.63 -7.39 5.48
N GLY A 124 -1.50 -7.72 6.43
CA GLY A 124 -1.89 -6.79 7.47
C GLY A 124 -3.08 -7.26 8.29
N PHE A 125 -3.38 -6.44 9.28
CA PHE A 125 -4.55 -6.60 10.14
C PHE A 125 -5.09 -5.22 10.48
N ILE A 126 -6.38 -4.99 10.20
CA ILE A 126 -7.10 -3.78 10.62
C ILE A 126 -8.44 -4.14 11.24
N ARG A 127 -8.89 -3.31 12.19
CA ARG A 127 -10.18 -3.49 12.86
C ARG A 127 -10.92 -2.18 13.00
N ASP A 128 -12.19 -2.16 12.63
CA ASP A 128 -13.10 -1.09 13.01
C ASP A 128 -13.47 -1.21 14.49
N ARG A 129 -13.26 -0.13 15.23
CA ARG A 129 -13.53 -0.09 16.67
C ARG A 129 -15.01 0.03 16.99
N ALA A 130 -15.81 0.60 16.08
CA ALA A 130 -17.24 0.83 16.30
C ALA A 130 -18.05 -0.46 16.12
N SER A 131 -17.89 -1.13 14.98
CA SER A 131 -18.57 -2.40 14.70
C SER A 131 -17.85 -3.63 15.26
N GLY A 132 -16.54 -3.54 15.48
CA GLY A 132 -15.70 -4.68 15.81
C GLY A 132 -15.28 -5.52 14.61
N ASN A 133 -15.77 -5.22 13.40
CA ASN A 133 -15.39 -5.87 12.15
C ASN A 133 -13.89 -5.74 11.91
N TYR A 134 -13.28 -6.78 11.34
CA TYR A 134 -11.85 -6.80 11.08
C TYR A 134 -11.55 -7.44 9.73
N CYS A 135 -10.36 -7.16 9.22
CA CYS A 135 -9.77 -7.85 8.10
C CYS A 135 -8.35 -8.25 8.49
N ASP A 136 -8.04 -9.52 8.27
CA ASP A 136 -6.72 -10.13 8.42
C ASP A 136 -6.38 -10.74 7.06
N TRP A 137 -5.23 -10.38 6.51
CA TRP A 137 -4.82 -10.87 5.20
C TRP A 137 -3.31 -11.10 5.13
N ARG A 138 -2.96 -12.10 4.35
CA ARG A 138 -1.62 -12.34 3.81
C ARG A 138 -1.77 -13.08 2.49
N TYR A 139 -1.27 -12.48 1.42
CA TYR A 139 -1.23 -13.13 0.12
C TYR A 139 0.03 -12.75 -0.64
N GLU A 140 0.53 -13.70 -1.41
CA GLU A 140 1.62 -13.48 -2.34
C GLU A 140 1.07 -12.98 -3.67
N ILE A 141 1.81 -12.10 -4.32
CA ILE A 141 1.47 -11.54 -5.63
C ILE A 141 2.44 -12.15 -6.62
N LYS A 142 1.90 -12.86 -7.60
CA LYS A 142 2.65 -13.26 -8.79
C LYS A 142 2.29 -12.28 -9.90
N PRO A 143 3.17 -11.35 -10.28
CA PRO A 143 2.90 -10.44 -11.38
C PRO A 143 2.87 -11.24 -12.70
N ILE A 144 1.69 -11.41 -13.27
CA ILE A 144 1.49 -12.14 -14.54
C ILE A 144 1.49 -11.16 -15.72
N TYR A 145 0.97 -9.94 -15.52
CA TYR A 145 0.93 -8.86 -16.51
C TYR A 145 1.21 -7.52 -15.83
N GLY A 146 2.00 -6.67 -16.49
CA GLY A 146 2.14 -5.26 -16.13
C GLY A 146 1.45 -4.33 -17.13
N TRP A 147 1.70 -3.03 -16.96
CA TRP A 147 1.30 -2.02 -17.93
C TRP A 147 2.36 -1.88 -19.03
N GLY A 148 1.94 -1.89 -20.31
CA GLY A 148 2.84 -1.84 -21.47
C GLY A 148 2.85 -3.14 -22.30
N ASP A 149 3.81 -3.26 -23.22
CA ASP A 149 3.94 -4.43 -24.10
C ASP A 149 4.46 -5.67 -23.34
N LEU A 150 3.85 -6.82 -23.62
CA LEU A 150 4.34 -8.14 -23.17
C LEU A 150 5.81 -8.34 -23.59
N GLY A 151 6.70 -8.55 -22.60
CA GLY A 151 8.13 -8.80 -22.82
C GLY A 151 9.04 -7.55 -22.83
N LYS A 152 8.52 -6.37 -22.48
CA LYS A 152 9.31 -5.14 -22.28
C LYS A 152 9.20 -4.63 -20.83
N ALA A 153 10.04 -3.65 -20.46
CA ALA A 153 9.95 -2.99 -19.16
C ALA A 153 8.56 -2.36 -18.96
N GLN A 154 7.94 -2.65 -17.83
CA GLN A 154 6.58 -2.23 -17.50
C GLN A 154 6.55 -0.72 -17.21
N GLN A 155 5.51 -0.03 -17.67
CA GLN A 155 5.35 1.42 -17.51
C GLN A 155 4.48 1.73 -16.29
N SER A 156 4.92 2.62 -15.41
CA SER A 156 4.06 3.09 -14.31
C SER A 156 2.87 3.88 -14.85
N THR A 157 1.67 3.64 -14.31
CA THR A 157 0.49 4.49 -14.59
C THR A 157 0.59 5.87 -13.93
N ALA A 158 1.59 6.07 -13.09
CA ALA A 158 1.89 7.31 -12.37
C ALA A 158 3.39 7.62 -12.51
N GLY A 159 3.74 8.56 -13.38
CA GLY A 159 5.11 9.09 -13.49
C GLY A 159 5.33 10.28 -12.57
N TRP A 160 6.56 10.84 -12.53
CA TRP A 160 6.92 11.98 -11.68
C TRP A 160 5.93 13.17 -11.72
N LEU A 161 5.23 13.38 -12.83
CA LEU A 161 4.27 14.47 -13.00
C LEU A 161 2.92 14.25 -12.31
N SER A 162 2.56 13.03 -11.89
CA SER A 162 1.27 12.74 -11.24
C SER A 162 1.23 13.13 -9.75
N PHE A 163 2.33 13.67 -9.19
CA PHE A 163 2.33 14.28 -7.86
C PHE A 163 1.83 15.74 -7.87
N LEU A 164 1.76 16.38 -9.05
CA LEU A 164 1.29 17.76 -9.18
C LEU A 164 -0.23 17.81 -9.03
N GLN A 165 -0.73 18.54 -8.03
CA GLN A 165 -2.15 18.68 -7.65
C GLN A 165 -3.13 19.11 -8.76
N ILE A 166 -2.64 19.43 -9.96
CA ILE A 166 -3.42 19.81 -11.14
C ILE A 166 -3.93 18.56 -11.88
N PHE A 167 -3.29 17.40 -11.73
CA PHE A 167 -3.57 16.17 -12.49
C PHE A 167 -3.97 15.00 -11.57
N GLU A 168 -5.14 15.11 -10.94
CA GLU A 168 -5.79 14.06 -10.11
C GLU A 168 -4.96 13.56 -8.91
N PRO A 169 -5.58 13.06 -7.81
CA PRO A 169 -4.83 12.78 -6.59
C PRO A 169 -3.84 11.64 -6.84
N GLY A 170 -2.60 11.77 -6.36
CA GLY A 170 -1.42 10.92 -6.62
C GLY A 170 -1.54 9.45 -6.20
N TRP A 171 -2.50 8.74 -6.80
CA TRP A 171 -2.70 7.30 -6.68
C TRP A 171 -1.85 6.58 -7.73
N GLN A 172 -0.92 5.75 -7.28
CA GLN A 172 -0.30 4.74 -8.13
C GLN A 172 -1.27 3.55 -8.28
N ILE A 173 -1.75 3.28 -9.50
CA ILE A 173 -2.54 2.09 -9.84
C ILE A 173 -1.59 0.94 -10.19
N LEU A 174 -1.21 0.16 -9.18
CA LEU A 174 -0.10 -0.79 -9.28
C LEU A 174 -0.43 -2.05 -10.10
N MET A 175 -1.71 -2.39 -10.30
CA MET A 175 -2.10 -3.57 -11.08
C MET A 175 -3.34 -3.35 -11.95
N ALA A 176 -3.25 -3.70 -13.24
CA ALA A 176 -4.43 -3.86 -14.11
C ALA A 176 -5.20 -5.14 -13.78
N HIS A 177 -4.50 -6.24 -13.43
CA HIS A 177 -5.09 -7.52 -13.02
C HIS A 177 -4.01 -8.39 -12.33
N GLY A 178 -4.20 -8.74 -11.05
CA GLY A 178 -3.30 -9.65 -10.31
C GLY A 178 -4.05 -10.89 -9.83
N LEU A 179 -3.56 -12.08 -10.18
CA LEU A 179 -4.00 -13.34 -9.59
C LEU A 179 -3.16 -13.61 -8.34
N ALA A 180 -3.79 -13.95 -7.22
CA ALA A 180 -3.11 -14.42 -6.01
C ALA A 180 -3.49 -15.85 -5.67
#